data_AF-A0A1F5E4C1-F1
#
_entry.id   AF-A0A1F5E4C1-F1
#
_cell.length_a   1.000
_cell.length_b   1.000
_cell.length_c   1.000
_cell.angle_alpha   90.00
_cell.angle_beta   90.00
_cell.angle_gamma   90.00
#
_symmetry.space_group_name_H-M   'P 1'
#
loop_
_entity.id
_entity.type
_entity.pdbx_description
1 polymer ?
#
loop_
_entity_poly.entity_id
_entity_poly.type
_entity_poly.pdbx_seq_one_letter_code
_entity_poly.pdbx_strand_id
1 'polypeptide(L)'
;MEITETFVVNKIKEKLGTKWKVIFEPELHERGCDIILRDELNKHKARRFLIECKGKSYAKNSRSVNETIWLFALGQLITRMSVIAKHAYLYGLGLPEASAQKALRRIPWQAAKHLCLHIFSVDDNGAVTKYLPKDFKVCQKKKNR
;
A
#
# COMPACT_ATOMS: atom_id res chain seq x y z
N MET A 1 -20.68 -4.66 4.30
CA MET A 1 -19.69 -3.87 5.06
C MET A 1 -19.06 -2.87 4.12
N GLU A 2 -18.88 -1.63 4.56
CA GLU A 2 -18.23 -0.59 3.76
C GLU A 2 -16.71 -0.63 4.01
N ILE A 3 -15.92 -0.78 2.94
CA ILE A 3 -14.45 -0.72 3.00
C ILE A 3 -14.06 0.75 2.94
N THR A 4 -14.04 1.41 4.10
CA THR A 4 -13.52 2.78 4.22
C THR A 4 -11.99 2.79 4.22
N GLU A 5 -11.37 3.96 4.04
CA GLU A 5 -9.92 4.10 4.15
C GLU A 5 -9.42 3.73 5.55
N THR A 6 -10.12 4.19 6.61
CA THR A 6 -9.84 3.82 8.00
C THR A 6 -9.93 2.31 8.23
N PHE A 7 -10.90 1.63 7.61
CA PHE A 7 -11.00 0.18 7.70
C PHE A 7 -9.77 -0.51 7.09
N VAL A 8 -9.34 -0.07 5.90
CA VAL A 8 -8.12 -0.58 5.23
C VAL A 8 -6.88 -0.35 6.10
N VAL A 9 -6.74 0.86 6.66
CA VAL A 9 -5.65 1.22 7.57
C VAL A 9 -5.57 0.25 8.75
N ASN A 10 -6.69 0.03 9.44
CA ASN A 10 -6.74 -0.84 10.61
C ASN A 10 -6.39 -2.29 10.26
N LYS A 11 -6.91 -2.82 9.15
CA LYS A 11 -6.58 -4.18 8.70
C LYS A 11 -5.10 -4.35 8.36
N ILE A 12 -4.47 -3.34 7.78
CA ILE A 12 -3.02 -3.39 7.51
C ILE A 12 -2.21 -3.34 8.80
N LYS A 13 -2.60 -2.51 9.78
CA LYS A 13 -1.95 -2.48 11.10
C LYS A 13 -2.03 -3.84 11.80
N GLU A 14 -3.22 -4.45 11.85
CA GLU A 14 -3.42 -5.81 12.37
C GLU A 14 -2.49 -6.82 11.68
N LYS A 15 -2.40 -6.77 10.35
CA LYS A 15 -1.56 -7.67 9.56
C LYS A 15 -0.06 -7.52 9.83
N LEU A 16 0.39 -6.29 10.13
CA LEU A 16 1.81 -5.95 10.29
C LEU A 16 2.29 -5.92 11.75
N GLY A 17 1.37 -5.88 12.72
CA GLY A 17 1.63 -5.57 14.13
C GLY A 17 2.60 -6.52 14.85
N THR A 18 2.85 -7.72 14.32
CA THR A 18 3.83 -8.67 14.90
C THR A 18 5.27 -8.20 14.76
N LYS A 19 5.57 -7.37 13.74
CA LYS A 19 6.92 -6.92 13.41
C LYS A 19 7.06 -5.40 13.34
N TRP A 20 5.99 -4.73 12.92
CA TRP A 20 6.01 -3.31 12.62
C TRP A 20 5.18 -2.56 13.64
N LYS A 21 5.80 -1.57 14.28
CA LYS A 21 5.13 -0.67 15.22
C LYS A 21 4.77 0.63 14.50
N VAL A 22 3.53 1.08 14.66
CA VAL A 22 3.11 2.40 14.15
C VAL A 22 3.83 3.49 14.95
N ILE A 23 4.42 4.45 14.24
CA ILE A 23 5.16 5.57 14.85
C ILE A 23 4.59 6.93 14.46
N PHE A 24 3.73 6.99 13.46
CA PHE A 24 3.03 8.19 13.05
C PHE A 24 1.73 7.83 12.31
N GLU A 25 0.66 8.51 12.71
CA GLU A 25 -0.65 8.51 12.06
C GLU A 25 -1.06 9.98 11.97
N PRO A 26 -1.14 10.57 10.77
CA PRO A 26 -1.51 11.97 10.63
C PRO A 26 -2.95 12.19 11.08
N GLU A 27 -3.21 13.26 11.83
CA GLU A 27 -4.57 13.79 11.97
C GLU A 27 -5.06 14.35 10.61
N LEU A 28 -6.37 14.58 10.46
CA LEU A 28 -7.11 14.86 9.21
C LEU A 28 -6.55 15.95 8.26
N HIS A 29 -5.50 16.68 8.64
CA HIS A 29 -4.87 17.74 7.84
C HIS A 29 -3.34 17.71 7.83
N GLU A 30 -2.70 16.72 8.47
CA GLU A 30 -1.26 16.62 8.51
C GLU A 30 -0.68 16.02 7.22
N ARG A 31 0.44 16.57 6.78
CA ARG A 31 1.14 16.15 5.57
C ARG A 31 1.94 14.86 5.83
N GLY A 32 1.30 13.70 5.75
CA GLY A 32 1.97 12.38 5.83
C GLY A 32 1.37 11.32 4.91
N CYS A 33 1.95 10.12 4.89
CA CYS A 33 1.23 8.92 4.44
C CYS A 33 0.27 8.48 5.55
N ASP A 34 -0.79 7.76 5.19
CA ASP A 34 -1.80 7.29 6.15
C ASP A 34 -1.22 6.42 7.28
N ILE A 35 -0.13 5.68 7.00
CA ILE A 35 0.59 4.90 8.02
C ILE A 35 2.10 5.04 7.84
N ILE A 36 2.81 5.33 8.93
CA ILE A 36 4.26 5.17 9.00
C ILE A 36 4.60 4.20 10.13
N LEU A 37 5.27 3.11 9.77
CA LEU A 37 5.69 2.08 10.71
C LEU A 37 7.22 2.00 10.82
N ARG A 38 7.70 1.51 11.97
CA ARG A 38 9.10 1.17 12.23
C ARG A 38 9.26 -0.34 12.38
N ASP A 39 10.31 -0.89 11.78
CA ASP A 39 10.70 -2.29 11.97
C ASP A 39 11.31 -2.45 13.38
N GLU A 40 10.59 -3.04 14.32
CA GLU A 40 11.09 -3.23 15.70
C GLU A 40 12.12 -4.35 15.80
N LEU A 41 12.12 -5.28 14.84
CA LEU A 41 13.06 -6.41 14.79
C LEU A 41 14.36 -6.06 14.08
N ASN A 42 14.44 -4.90 13.43
CA ASN A 42 15.68 -4.41 12.87
C ASN A 42 16.60 -3.91 13.99
N LYS A 43 17.83 -4.45 14.09
CA LYS A 43 18.82 -4.09 15.12
C LYS A 43 19.00 -2.58 15.32
N HIS A 44 18.98 -1.81 14.22
CA HIS A 44 19.18 -0.37 14.25
C HIS A 44 17.87 0.43 14.28
N LYS A 45 16.71 -0.25 14.23
CA LYS A 45 15.36 0.32 14.15
C LYS A 45 15.25 1.45 13.11
N ALA A 46 16.06 1.38 12.07
CA ALA A 46 16.20 2.43 11.06
C ALA A 46 15.21 2.25 9.91
N ARG A 47 14.68 1.04 9.74
CA ARG A 47 13.73 0.75 8.67
C ARG A 47 12.36 1.37 8.95
N ARG A 48 11.80 2.00 7.92
CA ARG A 48 10.50 2.64 7.89
C ARG A 48 9.64 1.99 6.81
N PHE A 49 8.34 1.92 7.06
CA PHE A 49 7.35 1.48 6.08
C PHE A 49 6.28 2.57 5.97
N LEU A 50 6.23 3.23 4.82
CA LEU A 50 5.27 4.29 4.53
C LEU A 50 4.19 3.69 3.63
N ILE A 51 2.94 3.80 4.05
CA ILE A 51 1.81 3.17 3.36
C ILE A 51 0.73 4.22 3.14
N GLU A 52 0.34 4.38 1.87
CA GLU A 52 -0.83 5.16 1.48
C GLU A 52 -2.01 4.22 1.26
N CYS A 53 -3.13 4.49 1.90
CA CYS A 53 -4.34 3.68 1.88
C CYS A 53 -5.46 4.39 1.11
N LYS A 54 -6.37 3.61 0.54
CA LYS A 54 -7.63 4.11 -0.04
C LYS A 54 -8.76 3.14 0.26
N GLY A 55 -9.96 3.68 0.48
CA GLY A 55 -11.20 2.91 0.59
C GLY A 55 -11.82 2.56 -0.76
N LYS A 56 -12.89 1.75 -0.71
CA LYS A 56 -13.77 1.44 -1.85
C LYS A 56 -14.83 2.55 -1.95
N SER A 57 -15.08 3.04 -3.15
CA SER A 57 -16.23 3.89 -3.45
C SER A 57 -17.48 3.04 -3.61
N TYR A 58 -18.63 3.57 -3.17
CA TYR A 58 -19.95 2.95 -3.30
C TYR A 58 -20.93 3.83 -4.10
N ALA A 59 -20.43 4.90 -4.74
CA ALA A 59 -21.23 5.79 -5.59
C ALA A 59 -21.74 5.08 -6.87
N LYS A 60 -22.68 5.72 -7.59
CA LYS A 60 -23.35 5.19 -8.79
C LYS A 60 -22.39 4.75 -9.92
N ASN A 61 -21.17 5.29 -9.97
CA ASN A 61 -20.10 4.92 -10.91
C ASN A 61 -18.83 4.39 -10.20
N SER A 62 -19.01 3.74 -9.06
CA SER A 62 -17.93 3.26 -8.18
C SER A 62 -16.95 2.30 -8.85
N ARG A 63 -17.37 1.53 -9.86
CA ARG A 63 -16.50 0.52 -10.49
C ARG A 63 -15.23 1.14 -11.08
N SER A 64 -15.36 2.18 -11.90
CA SER A 64 -14.19 2.81 -12.55
C SER A 64 -13.28 3.45 -11.50
N VAL A 65 -13.87 4.13 -10.51
CA VAL A 65 -13.15 4.71 -9.37
C VAL A 65 -12.36 3.63 -8.62
N ASN A 66 -12.99 2.51 -8.29
CA ASN A 66 -12.37 1.40 -7.58
C ASN A 66 -11.25 0.73 -8.40
N GLU A 67 -11.27 0.82 -9.73
CA GLU A 67 -10.20 0.29 -10.58
C GLU A 67 -9.01 1.27 -10.74
N THR A 68 -9.20 2.57 -10.49
CA THR A 68 -8.21 3.62 -10.73
C THR A 68 -7.72 4.33 -9.48
N ILE A 69 -8.36 4.14 -8.32
CA ILE A 69 -8.01 4.83 -7.07
C ILE A 69 -6.53 4.64 -6.64
N TRP A 70 -5.90 3.53 -7.07
CA TRP A 70 -4.46 3.30 -6.86
C TRP A 70 -3.55 4.34 -7.51
N LEU A 71 -3.99 5.02 -8.58
CA LEU A 71 -3.22 6.09 -9.22
C LEU A 71 -3.04 7.29 -8.29
N PHE A 72 -4.13 7.67 -7.60
CA PHE A 72 -4.09 8.74 -6.61
C PHE A 72 -3.21 8.35 -5.43
N ALA A 73 -3.40 7.14 -4.90
CA ALA A 73 -2.58 6.62 -3.80
C ALA A 73 -1.08 6.60 -4.15
N LEU A 74 -0.73 6.12 -5.35
CA LEU A 74 0.64 6.09 -5.82
C LEU A 74 1.21 7.49 -6.00
N GLY A 75 0.45 8.43 -6.57
CA GLY A 75 0.84 9.83 -6.71
C GLY A 75 1.13 10.47 -5.35
N GLN A 76 0.21 10.33 -4.40
CA GLN A 76 0.39 10.79 -3.03
C GLN A 76 1.65 10.19 -2.41
N LEU A 77 1.79 8.86 -2.46
CA LEU A 77 2.95 8.16 -1.91
C LEU A 77 4.27 8.66 -2.50
N ILE A 78 4.34 8.85 -3.83
CA ILE A 78 5.53 9.39 -4.51
C ILE A 78 5.91 10.77 -3.96
N THR A 79 4.93 11.66 -3.73
CA THR A 79 5.22 12.98 -3.14
C THR A 79 5.73 12.93 -1.69
N ARG A 80 5.61 11.78 -1.02
CA ARG A 80 6.11 11.56 0.36
C ARG A 80 7.42 10.79 0.41
N MET A 81 7.92 10.32 -0.73
CA MET A 81 9.17 9.57 -0.76
C MET A 81 10.35 10.48 -0.46
N SER A 82 11.23 10.00 0.40
CA SER A 82 12.50 10.64 0.72
C SER A 82 13.63 9.67 0.40
N VAL A 83 14.61 10.11 -0.40
CA VAL A 83 15.69 9.28 -0.94
C VAL A 83 16.91 9.25 0.00
N ILE A 84 16.71 9.43 1.30
CA ILE A 84 17.85 9.55 2.25
C ILE A 84 18.63 8.23 2.34
N ALA A 85 17.97 7.07 2.25
CA ALA A 85 18.64 5.76 2.22
C ALA A 85 17.81 4.66 1.54
N LYS A 86 18.34 4.11 0.46
CA LYS A 86 17.70 3.13 -0.47
C LYS A 86 17.17 1.84 0.18
N HIS A 87 17.62 1.50 1.39
CA HIS A 87 17.21 0.30 2.13
C HIS A 87 16.54 0.59 3.48
N ALA A 88 16.50 1.86 3.89
CA ALA A 88 15.80 2.25 5.10
C ALA A 88 14.29 2.35 4.85
N TYR A 89 13.84 2.65 3.63
CA TYR A 89 12.43 2.89 3.35
C TYR A 89 11.80 1.79 2.52
N LEU A 90 10.64 1.33 2.98
CA LEU A 90 9.71 0.48 2.28
C LEU A 90 8.46 1.32 1.99
N TYR A 91 7.88 1.12 0.81
CA TYR A 91 6.67 1.83 0.40
C TYR A 91 5.54 0.84 0.16
N GLY A 92 4.31 1.25 0.44
CA GLY A 92 3.13 0.39 0.32
C GLY A 92 1.91 1.15 -0.17
N LEU A 93 1.04 0.42 -0.89
CA LEU A 93 -0.33 0.86 -1.14
C LEU A 93 -1.30 -0.08 -0.43
N GLY A 94 -2.16 0.46 0.43
CA GLY A 94 -3.30 -0.23 1.02
C GLY A 94 -4.55 0.00 0.18
N LEU A 95 -5.06 -1.05 -0.46
CA LEU A 95 -6.07 -0.89 -1.52
C LEU A 95 -7.18 -1.93 -1.41
N PRO A 96 -8.41 -1.61 -1.84
CA PRO A 96 -9.42 -2.61 -2.10
C PRO A 96 -8.95 -3.53 -3.23
N GLU A 97 -9.37 -4.80 -3.18
CA GLU A 97 -8.87 -5.84 -4.07
C GLU A 97 -8.89 -5.47 -5.56
N ALA A 98 -10.01 -4.93 -6.07
CA ALA A 98 -10.12 -4.52 -7.47
C ALA A 98 -9.01 -3.53 -7.89
N SER A 99 -8.70 -2.57 -7.03
CA SER A 99 -7.65 -1.57 -7.23
C SER A 99 -6.26 -2.19 -7.12
N ALA A 100 -6.03 -3.03 -6.11
CA ALA A 100 -4.78 -3.75 -5.91
C ALA A 100 -4.41 -4.60 -7.14
N GLN A 101 -5.37 -5.32 -7.71
CA GLN A 101 -5.17 -6.13 -8.92
C GLN A 101 -4.85 -5.27 -10.15
N LYS A 102 -5.38 -4.04 -10.25
CA LYS A 102 -5.03 -3.11 -11.33
C LYS A 102 -3.62 -2.55 -11.12
N ALA A 103 -3.26 -2.16 -9.90
CA ALA A 103 -1.93 -1.68 -9.54
C ALA A 103 -0.83 -2.73 -9.86
N LEU A 104 -1.01 -3.99 -9.42
CA LEU A 104 -0.07 -5.09 -9.69
C LEU A 104 0.18 -5.32 -11.18
N ARG A 105 -0.86 -5.17 -12.01
CA ARG A 105 -0.78 -5.36 -13.47
C ARG A 105 -0.17 -4.17 -14.20
N ARG A 106 -0.33 -2.94 -13.67
CA ARG A 106 -0.01 -1.70 -14.40
C ARG A 106 1.29 -1.03 -13.94
N ILE A 107 1.67 -1.16 -12.68
CA ILE A 107 2.94 -0.60 -12.18
C ILE A 107 4.08 -1.49 -12.67
N PRO A 108 5.07 -0.99 -13.44
CA PRO A 108 6.17 -1.80 -13.92
C PRO A 108 6.92 -2.51 -12.78
N TRP A 109 7.15 -3.81 -12.90
CA TRP A 109 7.78 -4.58 -11.81
C TRP A 109 9.19 -4.08 -11.46
N GLN A 110 9.92 -3.51 -12.43
CA GLN A 110 11.23 -2.89 -12.19
C GLN A 110 11.12 -1.66 -11.27
N ALA A 111 10.10 -0.83 -11.48
CA ALA A 111 9.84 0.33 -10.64
C ALA A 111 9.44 -0.11 -9.22
N ALA A 112 8.54 -1.09 -9.12
CA ALA A 112 8.17 -1.67 -7.83
C ALA A 112 9.37 -2.26 -7.07
N LYS A 113 10.28 -2.95 -7.77
CA LYS A 113 11.54 -3.46 -7.20
C LYS A 113 12.44 -2.34 -6.71
N HIS A 114 12.65 -1.29 -7.51
CA HIS A 114 13.53 -0.18 -7.15
C HIS A 114 13.02 0.57 -5.91
N LEU A 115 11.70 0.77 -5.83
CA LEU A 115 11.04 1.45 -4.72
C LEU A 115 10.82 0.54 -3.50
N CYS A 116 11.14 -0.77 -3.57
CA CYS A 116 10.71 -1.71 -2.53
C CYS A 116 9.18 -1.62 -2.26
N LEU A 117 8.39 -1.43 -3.31
CA LEU A 117 6.95 -1.20 -3.25
C LEU A 117 6.17 -2.50 -2.98
N HIS A 118 5.27 -2.43 -2.01
CA HIS A 118 4.35 -3.50 -1.64
C HIS A 118 2.91 -3.10 -1.94
N ILE A 119 2.04 -4.09 -2.14
CA ILE A 119 0.58 -3.88 -2.19
C ILE A 119 -0.06 -4.68 -1.06
N PHE A 120 -0.93 -4.04 -0.31
CA PHE A 120 -1.81 -4.68 0.67
C PHE A 120 -3.22 -4.65 0.10
N SER A 121 -3.67 -5.79 -0.40
CA SER A 121 -5.00 -5.97 -0.96
C SER A 121 -5.96 -6.38 0.15
N VAL A 122 -7.01 -5.60 0.36
CA VAL A 122 -8.09 -5.90 1.30
C VAL A 122 -9.30 -6.35 0.49
N ASP A 123 -9.79 -7.56 0.76
CA ASP A 123 -11.00 -8.10 0.12
C ASP A 123 -12.28 -7.64 0.84
N ASP A 124 -13.43 -8.03 0.28
CA ASP A 124 -14.76 -7.69 0.84
C ASP A 124 -15.04 -8.36 2.20
N ASN A 125 -14.24 -9.35 2.60
CA ASN A 125 -14.29 -9.99 3.92
C ASN A 125 -13.32 -9.34 4.93
N GLY A 126 -12.52 -8.36 4.50
CA GLY A 126 -11.49 -7.71 5.31
C GLY A 126 -10.19 -8.50 5.43
N ALA A 127 -10.00 -9.58 4.66
CA ALA A 127 -8.75 -10.32 4.64
C ALA A 127 -7.67 -9.54 3.88
N VAL A 128 -6.46 -9.51 4.45
CA VAL A 128 -5.32 -8.77 3.87
C VAL A 128 -4.33 -9.71 3.21
N THR A 129 -4.22 -9.58 1.89
CA THR A 129 -3.16 -10.21 1.09
C THR A 129 -2.02 -9.22 0.85
N LYS A 130 -0.82 -9.57 1.29
CA LYS A 130 0.40 -8.77 1.07
C LYS A 130 1.15 -9.28 -0.15
N TYR A 131 1.34 -8.41 -1.12
CA TYR A 131 2.17 -8.63 -2.30
C TYR A 131 3.52 -7.91 -2.15
N LEU A 132 4.59 -8.63 -2.45
CA LEU A 132 5.97 -8.19 -2.46
C LEU A 132 6.33 -7.61 -3.85
N PRO A 133 7.44 -6.84 -3.97
CA PRO A 133 7.89 -6.32 -5.25
C PRO A 133 8.05 -7.37 -6.36
N LYS A 134 8.43 -8.61 -6.00
CA LYS A 134 8.59 -9.71 -6.95
C LYS A 134 7.26 -10.19 -7.56
N ASP A 135 6.14 -9.98 -6.86
CA ASP A 135 4.83 -10.51 -7.25
C ASP A 135 4.25 -9.73 -8.44
N PHE A 136 4.61 -8.45 -8.61
CA PHE A 136 4.31 -7.66 -9.80
C PHE A 136 4.76 -8.37 -11.08
N LYS A 137 5.99 -8.91 -11.07
CA LYS A 137 6.56 -9.63 -12.22
C LYS A 137 5.75 -10.90 -12.53
N VAL A 138 5.30 -11.61 -11.51
CA VAL A 138 4.48 -12.82 -11.66
C VAL A 138 3.12 -12.47 -12.26
N CYS A 139 2.44 -11.45 -11.71
CA CYS A 139 1.15 -10.98 -12.20
C CYS A 139 1.22 -10.48 -13.65
N GLN A 140 2.28 -9.78 -14.03
CA GLN A 140 2.46 -9.26 -15.39
C GLN A 140 2.79 -10.37 -16.41
N LYS A 141 3.56 -11.39 -16.02
CA LYS A 141 3.86 -12.53 -16.89
C LYS A 141 2.63 -13.38 -17.20
N LYS A 142 1.68 -13.54 -16.26
CA LYS A 142 0.42 -14.26 -16.50
C LYS A 142 -0.47 -13.60 -17.57
N LYS A 143 -0.26 -12.31 -17.88
CA LYS A 143 -1.01 -11.60 -18.93
C LYS A 143 -0.44 -11.84 -20.33
N ASN A 144 0.84 -12.19 -20.44
CA ASN A 144 1.52 -12.41 -21.72
C ASN A 144 1.48 -13.89 -22.15
N ARG A 145 0.62 -14.69 -21.52
CA ARG A 145 0.25 -16.06 -21.89
C ARG A 145 -1.25 -16.07 -22.10
#